data_AF-A0A386B2C2-F1
#
_entry.id   AF-A0A386B2C2-F1
#
_cell.length_a   1.000
_cell.length_b   1.000
_cell.length_c   1.000
_cell.angle_alpha   90.00
_cell.angle_beta   90.00
_cell.angle_gamma   90.00
#
_symmetry.space_group_name_H-M   'P 1'
#
loop_
_entity.id
_entity.type
_entity.pdbx_description
1 polymer ?
#
loop_
_entity_poly.entity_id
_entity_poly.type
_entity_poly.pdbx_seq_one_letter_code
_entity_poly.pdbx_strand_id
1 'polypeptide(L)'
;MNLKFIMFMTFFILMGFLSFIIFILSFFFIESYKLNESHDSAFECGFESLFLTRVPFSNQFFQITIVFLVFDLEVVIFLPFICYSWMDEHLLLTLSILLILLLVGLIIEWYDHSLEWSI
;
A
#
# COMPACT_ATOMS: atom_id res chain seq x y z
N MET A 1 -31.60 -5.14 4.91
CA MET A 1 -30.14 -4.99 5.11
C MET A 1 -29.74 -5.96 6.23
N ASN A 2 -28.82 -6.90 5.98
CA ASN A 2 -28.50 -7.96 6.96
C ASN A 2 -28.02 -7.37 8.29
N LEU A 3 -28.46 -7.92 9.43
CA LEU A 3 -28.08 -7.43 10.78
C LEU A 3 -26.55 -7.32 10.95
N LYS A 4 -25.80 -8.30 10.43
CA LYS A 4 -24.33 -8.29 10.41
C LYS A 4 -23.75 -7.09 9.65
N PHE A 5 -24.39 -6.71 8.54
CA PHE A 5 -23.97 -5.56 7.74
C PHE A 5 -24.25 -4.25 8.45
N ILE A 6 -25.39 -4.14 9.16
CA ILE A 6 -25.69 -2.98 10.01
C ILE A 6 -24.65 -2.86 11.12
N MET A 7 -24.33 -3.96 11.82
CA MET A 7 -23.31 -3.96 12.88
C MET A 7 -21.93 -3.54 12.37
N PHE A 8 -21.52 -4.05 11.19
CA PHE A 8 -20.27 -3.66 10.55
C PHE A 8 -20.25 -2.15 10.27
N MET A 9 -21.28 -1.61 9.62
CA MET A 9 -21.36 -0.19 9.32
C MET A 9 -21.35 0.68 10.58
N THR A 10 -22.07 0.29 11.63
CA THR A 10 -22.06 1.02 12.90
C THR A 10 -20.69 1.05 13.55
N PHE A 11 -19.91 -0.03 13.44
CA PHE A 11 -18.56 -0.10 14.01
C PHE A 11 -17.60 0.89 13.33
N PHE A 12 -17.59 0.94 11.99
CA PHE A 12 -16.75 1.88 11.25
C PHE A 12 -17.11 3.34 11.54
N ILE A 13 -18.40 3.65 11.63
CA ILE A 13 -18.87 5.00 11.96
C ILE A 13 -18.42 5.40 13.37
N LEU A 14 -18.55 4.50 14.35
CA LEU A 14 -18.11 4.76 15.73
C LEU A 14 -16.60 5.00 15.82
N MET A 15 -15.80 4.19 15.12
CA MET A 15 -14.33 4.36 15.10
C MET A 15 -13.92 5.67 14.43
N GLY A 16 -14.54 6.01 13.30
CA GLY A 16 -14.33 7.30 12.63
C GLY A 16 -14.68 8.48 13.54
N PHE A 17 -15.84 8.41 14.21
CA PHE A 17 -16.27 9.45 15.14
C PHE A 17 -15.33 9.61 16.35
N LEU A 18 -14.86 8.49 16.92
CA LEU A 18 -13.88 8.53 18.01
C LEU A 18 -12.56 9.19 17.57
N SER A 19 -12.04 8.82 16.40
CA SER A 19 -10.82 9.43 15.86
C SER A 19 -10.97 10.94 15.64
N PHE A 20 -12.15 11.38 15.19
CA PHE A 20 -12.46 12.79 14.98
C PHE A 20 -12.57 13.57 16.29
N ILE A 21 -13.17 12.99 17.33
CA ILE A 21 -13.19 13.59 18.68
C ILE A 21 -11.76 13.75 19.21
N ILE A 22 -10.91 12.72 19.08
CA ILE A 22 -9.51 12.79 19.53
C ILE A 22 -8.76 13.90 18.77
N PHE A 23 -8.97 14.03 17.46
CA PHE A 23 -8.40 15.11 16.66
C PHE A 23 -8.85 16.50 17.16
N ILE A 24 -10.14 16.70 17.42
CA ILE A 24 -10.66 17.96 17.95
C ILE A 24 -10.07 18.27 19.33
N LEU A 25 -10.02 17.28 20.22
CA LEU A 25 -9.42 17.44 21.54
C LEU A 25 -7.95 17.83 21.41
N SER A 26 -7.19 17.19 20.52
CA SER A 26 -5.78 17.55 20.28
C SER A 26 -5.59 19.00 19.86
N PHE A 27 -6.52 19.56 19.08
CA PHE A 27 -6.50 20.98 18.70
C PHE A 27 -6.80 21.91 19.88
N PHE A 28 -7.70 21.52 20.78
CA PHE A 28 -8.00 22.31 21.99
C PHE A 28 -6.90 22.24 23.06
N PHE A 29 -6.19 21.11 23.15
CA PHE A 29 -5.09 20.91 24.11
C PHE A 29 -3.74 21.41 23.61
N ILE A 30 -3.65 21.87 22.36
CA ILE A 30 -2.50 22.59 21.85
C ILE A 30 -2.37 23.89 22.66
N GLU A 31 -1.44 23.91 23.62
CA GLU A 31 -0.93 25.15 24.18
C GLU A 31 -0.42 26.00 23.02
N SER A 32 -0.61 27.32 23.11
CA SER A 32 -0.21 28.29 22.10
C SER A 32 1.30 28.22 21.89
N TYR A 33 1.76 27.29 21.06
CA TYR A 33 3.15 27.21 20.66
C TYR A 33 3.43 28.51 19.92
N LYS A 34 4.38 29.29 20.45
CA LYS A 34 4.94 30.38 19.67
C LYS A 34 5.58 29.71 18.46
N LEU A 35 5.07 30.04 17.28
CA LEU A 35 5.65 29.67 15.99
C LEU A 35 7.10 30.14 16.01
N ASN A 36 8.00 29.21 16.27
CA ASN A 36 9.43 29.43 16.31
C ASN A 36 9.98 28.68 15.11
N GLU A 37 10.66 29.37 14.20
CA GLU A 37 11.16 28.79 12.94
C GLU A 37 11.98 27.51 13.15
N SER A 38 12.68 27.38 14.29
CA SER A 38 13.47 26.19 14.64
C SER A 38 12.63 24.95 15.00
N HIS A 39 11.38 25.13 15.44
CA HIS A 39 10.46 24.03 15.74
C HIS A 39 9.60 23.66 14.52
N ASP A 40 9.34 24.63 13.65
CA ASP A 40 8.48 24.45 12.47
C ASP A 40 9.29 24.02 11.22
N SER A 41 10.62 24.10 11.26
CA SER A 41 11.52 23.58 10.21
C SER A 41 11.62 22.06 10.22
N ALA A 42 11.84 21.46 9.04
CA ALA A 42 12.09 20.03 8.91
C ALA A 42 13.30 19.59 9.75
N PHE A 43 13.17 18.44 10.42
CA PHE A 43 14.25 17.91 11.28
C PHE A 43 15.38 17.33 10.43
N GLU A 44 16.44 18.09 10.22
CA GLU A 44 17.72 17.63 9.67
C GLU A 44 18.85 17.83 10.69
N CYS A 45 18.71 17.23 11.88
CA CYS A 45 19.69 17.35 12.97
C CYS A 45 20.02 18.81 13.38
N GLY A 46 19.05 19.73 13.24
CA GLY A 46 19.22 21.16 13.55
C GLY A 46 19.87 21.99 12.43
N PHE A 47 20.08 21.41 11.25
CA PHE A 47 20.51 22.12 10.06
C PHE A 47 19.30 22.50 9.19
N GLU A 48 19.45 23.58 8.41
CA GLU A 48 18.50 23.89 7.35
C GLU A 48 18.58 22.82 6.26
N SER A 49 17.42 22.45 5.70
CA SER A 49 17.36 21.42 4.67
C SER A 49 18.22 21.80 3.46
N LEU A 50 19.35 21.12 3.28
CA LEU A 50 20.32 21.44 2.23
C LEU A 50 19.84 21.02 0.83
N PHE A 51 18.93 20.06 0.78
CA PHE A 51 18.44 19.47 -0.47
C PHE A 51 16.97 19.78 -0.68
N LEU A 52 16.59 19.92 -1.95
CA LEU A 52 15.18 19.89 -2.34
C LEU A 52 14.59 18.55 -1.89
N THR A 53 13.44 18.58 -1.23
CA THR A 53 12.69 17.38 -0.78
C THR A 53 12.28 16.42 -1.91
N ARG A 54 12.60 16.75 -3.17
CA ARG A 54 12.29 15.99 -4.39
C ARG A 54 13.56 15.61 -5.15
N VAL A 55 14.43 14.87 -4.49
CA VAL A 55 15.56 14.21 -5.14
C VAL A 55 15.02 13.00 -5.92
N PRO A 56 15.50 12.72 -7.15
CA PRO A 56 15.17 11.47 -7.83
C PRO A 56 15.50 10.29 -6.92
N PHE A 57 14.47 9.51 -6.63
CA PHE A 57 14.53 8.30 -5.81
C PHE A 57 15.07 7.13 -6.62
N SER A 58 15.54 6.06 -5.96
CA SER A 58 16.12 4.93 -6.69
C SER A 58 15.06 4.21 -7.53
N ASN A 59 15.44 3.88 -8.77
CA ASN A 59 14.56 3.21 -9.74
C ASN A 59 14.11 1.81 -9.30
N GLN A 60 14.82 1.21 -8.35
CA GLN A 60 14.52 -0.11 -7.78
C GLN A 60 13.13 -0.13 -7.11
N PHE A 61 12.76 0.90 -6.35
CA PHE A 61 11.43 0.95 -5.74
C PHE A 61 10.30 1.08 -6.75
N PHE A 62 10.58 1.79 -7.85
CA PHE A 62 9.62 1.92 -8.94
C PHE A 62 9.38 0.56 -9.62
N GLN A 63 10.45 -0.21 -9.86
CA GLN A 63 10.36 -1.56 -10.41
C GLN A 63 9.56 -2.49 -9.49
N ILE A 64 9.86 -2.52 -8.20
CA ILE A 64 9.11 -3.31 -7.20
C ILE A 64 7.62 -2.93 -7.20
N THR A 65 7.29 -1.64 -7.36
CA THR A 65 5.90 -1.16 -7.38
C THR A 65 5.13 -1.67 -8.61
N ILE A 66 5.76 -1.68 -9.78
CA ILE A 66 5.15 -2.21 -11.01
C ILE A 66 4.90 -3.71 -10.87
N VAL A 67 5.89 -4.45 -10.39
CA VAL A 67 5.78 -5.89 -10.14
C VAL A 67 4.62 -6.16 -9.18
N PHE A 68 4.59 -5.48 -8.04
CA PHE A 68 3.50 -5.59 -7.07
C PHE A 68 2.12 -5.33 -7.70
N LEU A 69 1.99 -4.30 -8.55
CA LEU A 69 0.72 -3.97 -9.19
C LEU A 69 0.24 -5.09 -10.13
N VAL A 70 1.14 -5.68 -10.92
CA VAL A 70 0.80 -6.80 -11.81
C VAL A 70 0.33 -8.00 -10.98
N PHE A 71 1.09 -8.38 -9.95
CA PHE A 71 0.76 -9.48 -9.06
C PHE A 71 -0.57 -9.26 -8.31
N ASP A 72 -0.87 -8.04 -7.87
CA ASP A 72 -2.11 -7.71 -7.16
C ASP A 72 -3.34 -7.88 -8.08
N LEU A 73 -3.25 -7.41 -9.33
CA LEU A 73 -4.30 -7.61 -10.33
C LEU A 73 -4.57 -9.08 -10.62
N GLU A 74 -3.54 -9.91 -10.63
CA GLU A 74 -3.67 -11.35 -10.88
C GLU A 74 -4.31 -12.08 -9.70
N VAL A 75 -3.98 -11.71 -8.45
CA VAL A 75 -4.64 -12.26 -7.26
C VAL A 75 -6.14 -11.92 -7.25
N VAL A 76 -6.51 -10.71 -7.67
CA VAL A 76 -7.93 -10.31 -7.82
C VAL A 76 -8.66 -11.20 -8.82
N ILE A 77 -7.99 -11.62 -9.90
CA ILE A 77 -8.54 -12.57 -10.88
C ILE A 77 -8.61 -13.98 -10.28
N PHE A 78 -7.60 -14.43 -9.52
CA PHE A 78 -7.54 -15.77 -8.93
C PHE A 78 -8.59 -16.04 -7.85
N LEU A 79 -8.85 -15.07 -6.98
CA LEU A 79 -9.70 -15.23 -5.80
C LEU A 79 -11.14 -15.69 -6.09
N PRO A 80 -11.89 -15.13 -7.07
CA PRO A 80 -13.21 -15.64 -7.41
C PRO A 80 -13.14 -17.09 -7.92
N PHE A 81 -12.10 -17.47 -8.67
CA PHE A 81 -12.02 -18.81 -9.24
C PHE A 81 -11.81 -19.92 -8.21
N ILE A 82 -11.13 -19.64 -7.10
CA ILE A 82 -11.03 -20.58 -5.97
C ILE A 82 -12.43 -20.90 -5.42
N CYS A 83 -13.34 -19.92 -5.41
CA CYS A 83 -14.71 -20.10 -4.94
C CYS A 83 -15.61 -20.86 -5.95
N TYR A 84 -15.26 -20.89 -7.23
CA TYR A 84 -16.04 -21.52 -8.31
C TYR A 84 -15.39 -22.80 -8.89
N SER A 85 -14.42 -23.39 -8.18
CA SER A 85 -13.46 -24.38 -8.70
C SER A 85 -14.02 -25.74 -9.14
N TRP A 86 -15.34 -25.90 -9.29
CA TRP A 86 -15.99 -27.20 -9.41
C TRP A 86 -16.41 -27.59 -10.84
N MET A 87 -16.20 -26.77 -11.88
CA MET A 87 -16.94 -27.03 -13.14
C MET A 87 -16.18 -26.97 -14.48
N ASP A 88 -15.00 -26.36 -14.63
CA ASP A 88 -14.36 -26.24 -15.95
C ASP A 88 -12.86 -26.58 -15.99
N GLU A 89 -12.50 -27.69 -16.65
CA GLU A 89 -11.11 -28.09 -16.92
C GLU A 89 -10.37 -27.06 -17.79
N HIS A 90 -11.08 -26.44 -18.74
CA HIS A 90 -10.52 -25.38 -19.58
C HIS A 90 -10.13 -24.14 -18.76
N LEU A 91 -10.92 -23.80 -17.76
CA LEU A 91 -10.65 -22.66 -16.89
C LEU A 91 -9.42 -22.93 -16.00
N LEU A 92 -9.31 -24.13 -15.44
CA LEU A 92 -8.14 -24.56 -14.68
C LEU A 92 -6.86 -24.51 -15.55
N LEU A 93 -6.95 -24.94 -16.81
CA LEU A 93 -5.85 -24.84 -17.76
C LEU A 93 -5.44 -23.37 -17.98
N THR A 94 -6.39 -22.45 -18.23
CA THR A 94 -6.08 -21.03 -18.43
C THR A 94 -5.39 -20.39 -17.21
N LEU A 95 -5.83 -20.72 -16.00
CA LEU A 95 -5.22 -20.22 -14.77
C LEU A 95 -3.81 -20.78 -14.56
N SER A 96 -3.60 -22.07 -14.87
CA SER A 96 -2.27 -22.68 -14.77
C SER A 96 -1.27 -22.05 -15.75
N ILE A 97 -1.70 -21.75 -16.99
CA ILE A 97 -0.88 -21.06 -17.98
C ILE A 97 -0.54 -19.65 -17.50
N LEU A 98 -1.51 -18.94 -16.92
CA LEU A 98 -1.31 -17.60 -16.37
C LEU A 98 -0.26 -17.63 -15.24
N LEU A 99 -0.34 -18.56 -14.29
CA LEU A 99 0.67 -18.71 -13.22
C LEU A 99 2.07 -19.01 -13.76
N ILE A 100 2.18 -19.86 -14.79
CA ILE A 100 3.47 -20.18 -15.39
C ILE A 100 4.09 -18.95 -16.04
N LEU A 101 3.29 -18.18 -16.78
CA LEU A 101 3.74 -16.94 -17.41
C LEU A 101 4.27 -15.94 -16.37
N LEU A 102 3.58 -15.85 -15.25
CA LEU A 102 3.93 -15.02 -14.11
C LEU A 102 5.25 -15.42 -13.47
N LEU A 103 5.43 -16.73 -13.20
CA LEU A 103 6.66 -17.28 -12.66
C LEU A 103 7.84 -17.03 -13.59
N VAL A 104 7.65 -17.19 -14.90
CA VAL A 104 8.69 -16.90 -15.90
C VAL A 104 9.06 -15.42 -15.89
N GLY A 105 8.08 -14.51 -15.85
CA GLY A 105 8.32 -13.07 -15.76
C GLY A 105 9.14 -12.70 -14.53
N LEU A 106 8.76 -13.21 -13.36
CA LEU A 106 9.49 -12.96 -12.11
C LEU A 106 10.91 -13.55 -12.12
N ILE A 107 11.11 -14.72 -12.72
CA ILE A 107 12.46 -15.31 -12.86
C ILE A 107 13.35 -14.43 -13.75
N ILE A 108 12.81 -13.87 -14.84
CA ILE A 108 13.55 -12.96 -15.73
C ILE A 108 13.97 -11.70 -14.96
N GLU A 109 13.03 -11.06 -14.26
CA GLU A 109 13.31 -9.84 -13.49
C GLU A 109 14.29 -10.07 -12.35
N TRP A 110 14.25 -11.25 -11.72
CA TRP A 110 15.20 -11.64 -10.69
C TRP A 110 16.61 -11.86 -11.28
N TYR A 111 16.71 -12.50 -12.44
CA TYR A 111 18.00 -12.69 -13.12
C TYR A 111 18.63 -11.36 -13.55
N ASP A 112 17.83 -10.36 -13.90
CA ASP A 112 18.31 -9.01 -14.24
C ASP A 112 18.80 -8.21 -13.02
N HIS A 113 18.78 -8.79 -11.81
CA HIS A 113 19.15 -8.14 -10.53
C HIS A 113 18.38 -6.83 -10.27
N SER A 114 17.27 -6.60 -10.96
CA SER A 114 16.45 -5.39 -10.85
C SER A 114 15.78 -5.25 -9.48
N LEU A 115 15.58 -6.38 -8.80
CA LEU A 115 14.99 -6.49 -7.47
C LEU A 115 16.04 -6.42 -6.34
N GLU A 116 17.33 -6.47 -6.68
CA GLU A 116 18.40 -6.44 -5.69
C GLU A 116 18.75 -5.01 -5.29
N TRP A 117 18.93 -4.84 -3.99
CA TRP A 117 19.27 -3.56 -3.40
C TRP A 117 20.79 -3.47 -3.40
N SER A 118 21.34 -2.55 -4.19
CA SER A 118 22.70 -2.10 -3.98
C SER A 118 22.74 -1.35 -2.66
N ILE A 119 23.36 -1.95 -1.65
CA ILE A 119 23.68 -1.30 -0.37
C ILE A 119 24.63 -0.13 -0.65
#